data_AF-A0A963TL76-F1
#
_entry.id   AF-A0A963TL76-F1
#
_cell.length_a   1.000
_cell.length_b   1.000
_cell.length_c   1.000
_cell.angle_alpha   90.00
_cell.angle_beta   90.00
_cell.angle_gamma   90.00
#
_symmetry.space_group_name_H-M   'P 1'
#
loop_
_entity.id
_entity.type
_entity.pdbx_description
1 polymer ?
#
loop_
_entity_poly.entity_id
_entity_poly.type
_entity_poly.pdbx_seq_one_letter_code
_entity_poly.pdbx_strand_id
1 'polypeptide(L)'
;MVVKNKKAKVSRRAAPKSGSGKGWTQRRPRMRVSKGRRPFFFDDPAVDKLLGMVMALTGEVAVLRERLDTHERLAVEGKIATPANIEAYSPDLATEDAREAVRVDMLNRVFRMIAFTELPGQDNYQSLVDKFAK
;
A
#
# COMPACT_ATOMS: atom_id res chain seq x y z
N MET A 1 6.10 -78.83 -41.88
CA MET A 1 7.25 -78.18 -42.56
C MET A 1 7.34 -76.73 -42.08
N VAL A 2 8.53 -76.34 -41.62
CA VAL A 2 8.80 -75.13 -40.82
C VAL A 2 9.05 -73.92 -41.72
N VAL A 3 8.23 -72.88 -41.57
CA VAL A 3 8.44 -71.57 -42.22
C VAL A 3 9.49 -70.79 -41.41
N LYS A 4 10.69 -70.61 -41.96
CA LYS A 4 11.75 -69.79 -41.35
C LYS A 4 11.57 -68.32 -41.75
N ASN A 5 11.12 -67.54 -40.77
CA ASN A 5 10.84 -66.12 -40.84
C ASN A 5 12.15 -65.30 -40.78
N LYS A 6 12.56 -64.63 -41.86
CA LYS A 6 13.72 -63.72 -41.87
C LYS A 6 13.25 -62.31 -41.52
N LYS A 7 13.54 -61.85 -40.30
CA LYS A 7 13.22 -60.51 -39.80
C LYS A 7 14.03 -59.43 -40.56
N ALA A 8 13.32 -58.45 -41.11
CA ALA A 8 13.88 -57.26 -41.74
C ALA A 8 14.56 -56.33 -40.71
N LYS A 9 15.72 -55.78 -41.07
CA LYS A 9 16.57 -54.91 -40.25
C LYS A 9 16.03 -53.47 -40.35
N VAL A 10 15.35 -52.98 -39.30
CA VAL A 10 14.86 -51.59 -39.23
C VAL A 10 16.03 -50.67 -38.83
N SER A 11 16.34 -49.68 -39.68
CA SER A 11 17.37 -48.68 -39.42
C SER A 11 16.95 -47.77 -38.27
N ARG A 12 17.75 -47.70 -37.21
CA ARG A 12 17.54 -46.73 -36.12
C ARG A 12 17.90 -45.34 -36.63
N ARG A 13 16.90 -44.49 -36.84
CA ARG A 13 17.09 -43.04 -37.02
C ARG A 13 17.63 -42.45 -35.71
N ALA A 14 18.69 -41.64 -35.81
CA ALA A 14 19.27 -40.94 -34.67
C ALA A 14 18.26 -39.93 -34.08
N ALA A 15 18.17 -39.88 -32.75
CA ALA A 15 17.35 -38.91 -32.04
C ALA A 15 17.89 -37.48 -32.22
N PRO A 16 17.04 -36.45 -32.32
CA PRO A 16 17.49 -35.07 -32.36
C PRO A 16 18.09 -34.69 -30.99
N LYS A 17 19.30 -34.10 -30.99
CA LYS A 17 19.86 -33.45 -29.80
C LYS A 17 19.05 -32.19 -29.53
N SER A 18 18.04 -32.32 -28.67
CA SER A 18 17.27 -31.20 -28.16
C SER A 18 18.14 -30.34 -27.23
N GLY A 19 17.85 -29.05 -27.25
CA GLY A 19 18.73 -27.98 -26.82
C GLY A 19 19.16 -28.03 -25.36
N SER A 20 20.30 -27.40 -25.14
CA SER A 20 20.85 -26.93 -23.87
C SER A 20 19.81 -26.79 -22.75
N GLY A 21 19.83 -27.74 -21.82
CA GLY A 21 19.18 -27.61 -20.53
C GLY A 21 19.86 -26.53 -19.68
N LYS A 22 19.47 -25.26 -19.88
CA LYS A 22 19.67 -24.20 -18.88
C LYS A 22 18.33 -23.93 -18.23
N GLY A 23 17.92 -24.84 -17.36
CA GLY A 23 16.67 -24.77 -16.61
C GLY A 23 16.92 -24.52 -15.13
N TRP A 24 16.52 -23.34 -14.67
CA TRP A 24 16.00 -23.06 -13.32
C TRP A 24 16.91 -23.30 -12.10
N THR A 25 17.90 -22.44 -11.88
CA THR A 25 18.36 -22.12 -10.50
C THR A 25 18.97 -20.71 -10.40
N GLN A 26 18.41 -19.73 -11.10
CA GLN A 26 18.71 -18.33 -10.77
C GLN A 26 17.93 -17.99 -9.49
N ARG A 27 18.48 -18.34 -8.32
CA ARG A 27 17.97 -17.84 -7.03
C ARG A 27 18.11 -16.32 -7.07
N ARG A 28 17.02 -15.61 -7.40
CA ARG A 28 17.00 -14.15 -7.30
C ARG A 28 17.51 -13.78 -5.90
N PRO A 29 18.52 -12.90 -5.78
CA PRO A 29 19.08 -12.56 -4.48
C PRO A 29 17.93 -12.11 -3.58
N ARG A 30 17.82 -12.71 -2.38
CA ARG A 30 16.80 -12.30 -1.41
C ARG A 30 16.99 -10.82 -1.15
N MET A 31 15.96 -10.03 -1.43
CA MET A 31 15.97 -8.59 -1.20
C MET A 31 16.38 -8.37 0.26
N ARG A 32 17.47 -7.63 0.47
CA ARG A 32 17.98 -7.34 1.83
C ARG A 32 16.97 -6.42 2.50
N VAL A 33 16.11 -6.99 3.32
CA VAL A 33 15.19 -6.23 4.17
C VAL A 33 15.97 -5.75 5.40
N SER A 34 15.80 -4.48 5.76
CA SER A 34 16.35 -3.95 7.02
C SER A 34 15.84 -4.79 8.19
N LYS A 35 16.76 -5.30 9.03
CA LYS A 35 16.42 -6.09 10.23
C LYS A 35 15.99 -5.22 11.43
N GLY A 36 15.60 -3.96 11.19
CA GLY A 36 15.16 -3.06 12.25
C GLY A 36 13.89 -3.58 12.91
N ARG A 37 13.89 -3.73 14.23
CA ARG A 37 12.64 -3.85 14.98
C ARG A 37 11.85 -2.56 14.81
N ARG A 38 10.51 -2.64 14.82
CA ARG A 38 9.67 -1.44 14.90
C ARG A 38 10.06 -0.66 16.17
N PRO A 39 10.41 0.62 16.07
CA PRO A 39 10.65 1.45 17.24
C PRO A 39 9.35 1.56 18.06
N PHE A 40 9.50 1.50 19.37
CA PHE A 40 8.46 1.85 20.34
C PHE A 40 8.86 3.18 20.96
N PHE A 41 7.91 4.09 21.10
CA PHE A 41 8.14 5.45 21.58
C PHE A 41 7.71 5.64 23.02
N PHE A 42 6.79 4.82 23.51
CA PHE A 42 6.29 4.88 24.90
C PHE A 42 6.88 3.76 25.76
N ASP A 43 6.86 3.97 27.08
CA ASP A 43 7.31 2.98 28.07
C ASP A 43 6.51 1.69 27.99
N ASP A 44 5.20 1.79 27.72
CA ASP A 44 4.33 0.65 27.45
C ASP A 44 4.12 0.46 25.92
N PRO A 45 4.65 -0.63 25.33
CA PRO A 45 4.46 -0.96 23.92
C PRO A 45 3.00 -1.14 23.50
N ALA A 46 2.07 -1.35 24.43
CA ALA A 46 0.64 -1.43 24.14
C ALA A 46 0.09 -0.09 23.61
N VAL A 47 0.63 1.04 24.08
CA VAL A 47 0.19 2.40 23.69
C VAL A 47 0.50 2.66 22.21
N ASP A 48 1.71 2.34 21.76
CA ASP A 48 2.10 2.48 20.34
C ASP A 48 1.23 1.61 19.42
N LYS A 49 0.90 0.39 19.87
CA LYS A 49 0.03 -0.52 19.11
C LYS A 49 -1.39 0.04 19.01
N LEU A 50 -1.93 0.55 20.12
CA LEU A 50 -3.25 1.16 20.15
C LEU A 50 -3.31 2.39 19.24
N LEU A 51 -2.33 3.30 19.37
CA LEU A 51 -2.22 4.47 18.50
C LEU A 51 -2.14 4.05 17.03
N GLY A 52 -1.32 3.04 16.71
CA GLY A 52 -1.22 2.51 15.35
C GLY A 52 -2.55 1.95 14.81
N MET A 53 -3.31 1.22 15.64
CA MET A 53 -4.64 0.72 15.26
C MET A 53 -5.64 1.86 15.04
N VAL A 54 -5.65 2.87 15.90
CA VAL A 54 -6.52 4.06 15.77
C VAL A 54 -6.17 4.85 14.51
N MET A 55 -4.89 5.04 14.21
CA MET A 55 -4.44 5.72 12.99
C MET A 55 -4.82 4.95 11.73
N ALA A 56 -4.66 3.62 11.73
CA ALA A 56 -5.10 2.78 10.62
C ALA A 56 -6.61 2.91 10.39
N LEU A 57 -7.41 2.81 11.46
CA LEU A 57 -8.86 2.97 11.39
C LEU A 57 -9.27 4.37 10.90
N THR A 58 -8.58 5.42 11.36
CA THR A 58 -8.83 6.80 10.92
C THR A 58 -8.57 6.96 9.42
N GLY A 59 -7.52 6.31 8.89
CA GLY A 59 -7.24 6.26 7.45
C GLY A 59 -8.35 5.59 6.65
N GLU A 60 -8.84 4.43 7.10
CA GLU A 60 -9.97 3.75 6.46
C GLU A 60 -11.24 4.62 6.47
N VAL A 61 -11.52 5.32 7.57
CA VAL A 61 -12.65 6.26 7.67
C VAL A 61 -12.49 7.45 6.70
N ALA A 62 -11.27 7.96 6.52
CA ALA A 62 -10.99 9.01 5.55
C ALA A 62 -11.36 8.57 4.12
N VAL A 63 -10.90 7.38 3.72
CA VAL A 63 -11.19 6.79 2.40
C VAL A 63 -12.68 6.58 2.20
N LEU A 64 -13.39 6.07 3.22
CA LEU A 64 -14.84 5.88 3.15
C LEU A 64 -15.57 7.22 2.96
N ARG A 65 -15.14 8.28 3.65
CA ARG A 65 -15.74 9.60 3.54
C ARG A 65 -15.53 10.23 2.16
N GLU A 66 -14.33 10.09 1.58
CA GLU A 66 -14.06 10.53 0.20
C GLU A 66 -14.87 9.72 -0.84
N ARG A 67 -15.07 8.42 -0.59
CA ARG A 67 -15.92 7.60 -1.44
C ARG A 67 -17.37 8.08 -1.39
N LEU A 68 -17.89 8.40 -0.20
CA LEU A 68 -19.23 8.99 -0.03
C LEU A 68 -19.36 10.36 -0.71
N ASP A 69 -18.38 11.23 -0.57
CA ASP A 69 -18.34 12.51 -1.31
C ASP A 69 -18.39 12.28 -2.83
N THR A 70 -17.69 11.26 -3.34
CA THR A 70 -17.76 10.87 -4.76
C THR A 70 -19.17 10.40 -5.15
N HIS A 71 -19.86 9.66 -4.29
CA HIS A 71 -21.25 9.27 -4.54
C HIS A 71 -22.19 10.48 -4.67
N GLU A 72 -22.04 11.47 -3.78
CA GLU A 72 -22.83 12.71 -3.79
C GLU A 72 -22.56 13.53 -5.07
N ARG A 73 -21.29 13.65 -5.47
CA ARG A 73 -20.91 14.38 -6.70
C ARG A 73 -21.41 13.71 -7.97
N LEU A 74 -21.29 12.39 -8.07
CA LEU A 74 -21.87 11.64 -9.18
C LEU A 74 -23.39 11.82 -9.27
N ALA A 75 -24.08 11.88 -8.12
CA ALA A 75 -25.51 12.15 -8.08
C ALA A 75 -25.85 13.56 -8.59
N VAL A 76 -25.05 14.58 -8.25
CA VAL A 76 -25.19 15.95 -8.79
C VAL A 76 -25.00 15.96 -10.31
N GLU A 77 -24.09 15.15 -10.83
CA GLU A 77 -23.89 14.98 -12.28
C GLU A 77 -24.99 14.12 -12.95
N GLY A 78 -25.98 13.63 -12.21
CA GLY A 78 -27.03 12.76 -12.71
C GLY A 78 -26.56 11.35 -13.09
N LYS A 79 -25.35 10.95 -12.65
CA LYS A 79 -24.78 9.64 -12.90
C LYS A 79 -25.13 8.67 -11.77
N ILE A 80 -25.44 7.43 -12.14
CA ILE A 80 -25.64 6.36 -11.15
C ILE A 80 -24.29 6.03 -10.51
N ALA A 81 -24.23 6.03 -9.19
CA ALA A 81 -23.01 5.71 -8.45
C ALA A 81 -22.77 4.19 -8.43
N THR A 82 -22.26 3.67 -9.55
CA THR A 82 -21.78 2.29 -9.69
C THR A 82 -20.30 2.20 -9.31
N PRO A 83 -19.77 1.02 -8.95
CA PRO A 83 -18.33 0.86 -8.68
C PRO A 83 -17.45 1.39 -9.82
N ALA A 84 -17.80 1.10 -11.09
CA ALA A 84 -17.05 1.57 -12.24
C ALA A 84 -17.04 3.10 -12.37
N ASN A 85 -18.17 3.76 -12.11
CA ASN A 85 -18.28 5.21 -12.19
C ASN A 85 -17.51 5.92 -11.08
N ILE A 86 -17.45 5.31 -9.89
CA ILE A 86 -16.68 5.84 -8.75
C ILE A 86 -15.18 5.75 -9.03
N GLU A 87 -14.70 4.61 -9.53
CA GLU A 87 -13.27 4.46 -9.86
C GLU A 87 -12.85 5.31 -11.08
N ALA A 88 -13.79 5.67 -11.95
CA ALA A 88 -13.54 6.55 -13.10
C ALA A 88 -13.68 8.04 -12.76
N TYR A 89 -14.13 8.39 -11.56
CA TYR A 89 -14.33 9.78 -11.16
C TYR A 89 -12.98 10.48 -10.94
N SER A 90 -12.76 11.59 -11.65
CA SER A 90 -11.60 12.45 -11.47
C SER A 90 -12.03 13.75 -10.79
N PRO A 91 -11.62 14.00 -9.54
CA PRO A 91 -11.92 15.25 -8.85
C PRO A 91 -11.18 16.42 -9.52
N ASP A 92 -11.81 17.60 -9.48
CA ASP A 92 -11.18 18.87 -9.84
C ASP A 92 -10.43 19.48 -8.63
N LEU A 93 -9.67 20.55 -8.86
CA LEU A 93 -8.87 21.19 -7.81
C LEU A 93 -9.73 21.66 -6.62
N ALA A 94 -10.92 22.22 -6.90
CA ALA A 94 -11.82 22.68 -5.86
C ALA A 94 -12.36 21.52 -5.00
N THR A 95 -12.62 20.36 -5.62
CA THR A 95 -13.00 19.13 -4.90
C THR A 95 -11.86 18.63 -4.02
N GLU A 96 -10.63 18.61 -4.53
CA GLU A 96 -9.46 18.19 -3.75
C GLU A 96 -9.21 19.11 -2.56
N ASP A 97 -9.30 20.43 -2.72
CA ASP A 97 -9.17 21.39 -1.62
C ASP A 97 -10.24 21.18 -0.54
N ALA A 98 -11.48 20.92 -0.96
CA ALA A 98 -12.58 20.61 -0.03
C ALA A 98 -12.34 19.30 0.72
N ARG A 99 -11.83 18.26 0.03
CA ARG A 99 -11.46 16.98 0.66
C ARG A 99 -10.34 17.15 1.66
N GLU A 100 -9.32 17.95 1.31
CA GLU A 100 -8.20 18.22 2.20
C GLU A 100 -8.66 18.96 3.46
N ALA A 101 -9.50 19.98 3.33
CA ALA A 101 -10.05 20.70 4.48
C ALA A 101 -10.81 19.75 5.43
N VAL A 102 -11.59 18.82 4.88
CA VAL A 102 -12.32 17.81 5.65
C VAL A 102 -11.36 16.81 6.32
N ARG A 103 -10.30 16.36 5.63
CA ARG A 103 -9.27 15.48 6.22
C ARG A 103 -8.57 16.17 7.38
N VAL A 104 -8.16 17.43 7.22
CA VAL A 104 -7.52 18.24 8.26
C VAL A 104 -8.44 18.38 9.48
N ASP A 105 -9.72 18.71 9.28
CA ASP A 105 -10.70 18.81 10.37
C ASP A 105 -10.92 17.46 11.09
N MET A 106 -10.97 16.35 10.35
CA MET A 106 -11.04 15.01 10.94
C MET A 106 -9.81 14.73 11.82
N LEU A 107 -8.60 15.01 11.33
CA LEU A 107 -7.37 14.83 12.11
C LEU A 107 -7.35 15.74 13.34
N ASN A 108 -7.78 16.99 13.22
CA ASN A 108 -7.89 17.91 14.35
C ASN A 108 -8.82 17.38 15.45
N ARG A 109 -9.93 16.72 15.06
CA ARG A 109 -10.86 16.10 16.03
C ARG A 109 -10.23 14.90 16.72
N VAL A 110 -9.51 14.04 15.97
CA VAL A 110 -8.82 12.87 16.53
C VAL A 110 -7.69 13.29 17.46
N PHE A 111 -6.90 14.29 17.07
CA PHE A 111 -5.75 14.77 17.83
C PHE A 111 -6.05 15.88 18.83
N ARG A 112 -7.33 16.26 18.98
CA ARG A 112 -7.74 17.36 19.87
C ARG A 112 -7.14 17.24 21.27
N MET A 113 -7.10 16.03 21.83
CA MET A 113 -6.55 15.80 23.18
C MET A 113 -5.03 16.00 23.25
N ILE A 114 -4.31 15.65 22.18
CA ILE A 114 -2.85 15.84 22.11
C ILE A 114 -2.54 17.33 21.96
N ALA A 115 -3.27 18.04 21.11
CA ALA A 115 -3.08 19.48 20.90
C ALA A 115 -3.42 20.33 22.14
N PHE A 116 -4.39 19.90 22.95
CA PHE A 116 -4.75 20.59 24.19
C PHE A 116 -3.72 20.38 25.31
N THR A 117 -3.00 19.26 25.27
CA THR A 117 -1.98 18.95 26.27
C THR A 117 -0.68 19.63 25.85
N GLU A 118 -0.48 20.88 26.29
CA GLU A 118 0.83 21.52 26.20
C GLU A 118 1.86 20.59 26.85
N LEU A 119 2.75 20.02 26.04
CA LEU A 119 3.83 19.20 26.55
C LEU A 119 4.80 20.13 27.30
N PRO A 120 5.03 19.93 28.61
CA PRO A 120 5.94 20.78 29.36
C PRO A 120 7.34 20.71 28.72
N GLY A 121 7.88 21.87 28.30
CA GLY A 121 9.22 21.98 27.73
C GLY A 121 9.33 21.92 26.21
N GLN A 122 8.22 21.99 25.44
CA GLN A 122 8.32 22.23 24.00
C GLN A 122 8.49 23.72 23.68
N ASP A 123 9.72 24.10 23.38
CA ASP A 123 10.05 25.33 22.67
C ASP A 123 9.22 25.35 21.35
N ASN A 124 8.46 26.42 21.10
CA ASN A 124 7.75 26.55 19.83
C ASN A 124 8.75 26.48 18.66
N TYR A 125 8.36 25.95 17.49
CA TYR A 125 9.27 25.80 16.35
C TYR A 125 10.03 27.09 15.99
N GLN A 126 9.35 28.23 16.04
CA GLN A 126 9.94 29.55 15.82
C GLN A 126 11.01 29.89 16.87
N SER A 127 10.79 29.55 18.14
CA SER A 127 11.76 29.79 19.21
C SER A 127 13.02 28.92 19.08
N LEU A 128 12.91 27.73 18.48
CA LEU A 128 14.07 26.90 18.13
C LEU A 128 14.85 27.52 16.96
N VAL A 129 14.15 27.99 15.92
CA VAL A 129 14.78 28.68 14.78
C VAL A 129 15.57 29.90 15.28
N ASP A 130 14.99 30.72 16.15
CA ASP A 130 15.64 31.91 16.68
C ASP A 130 16.85 31.59 17.59
N LYS A 131 16.79 30.47 18.31
CA LYS A 131 17.86 30.01 19.22
C LYS A 131 19.11 29.54 18.46
N PHE A 132 18.94 28.96 17.28
CA PHE A 132 20.02 28.44 16.43
C PHE A 132 20.40 29.37 15.26
N ALA A 133 19.73 30.50 15.11
CA ALA A 133 20.06 31.54 14.13
C ALA A 133 21.16 32.53 14.59
N LYS A 134 21.84 32.24 15.70
CA LYS A 134 23.05 32.94 16.19
C LYS A 134 24.29 32.12 15.91
#